data_AF-A0AAN7PNY4-F1
#
_entry.id   AF-A0AAN7PNY4-F1
#
_cell.length_a   1.000
_cell.length_b   1.000
_cell.length_c   1.000
_cell.angle_alpha   90.00
_cell.angle_beta   90.00
_cell.angle_gamma   90.00
#
_symmetry.space_group_name_H-M   'P 1'
#
loop_
_entity.id
_entity.type
_entity.pdbx_description
1 polymer ?
#
loop_
_entity_poly.entity_id
_entity_poly.type
_entity_poly.pdbx_seq_one_letter_code
_entity_poly.pdbx_strand_id
1 'polypeptide(L)'
;MEMKHLRKIAGKTKWDHVRNKTIKKEIRQTPILERIKDKNLLWYGHVMRMNNDRLTKRIMEEGKPRNRKRGRPRRKWLDQIEEH
;
A
#
# COMPACT_ATOMS: atom_id res chain seq x y z
N MET A 1 5.57 -1.99 10.41
CA MET A 1 6.71 -2.91 10.69
C MET A 1 6.64 -3.39 12.13
N GLU A 2 7.26 -4.54 12.41
CA GLU A 2 7.37 -5.09 13.76
C GLU A 2 8.26 -4.20 14.67
N MET A 3 7.95 -4.13 15.96
CA MET A 3 8.68 -3.25 16.89
C MET A 3 10.14 -3.61 17.08
N LYS A 4 10.54 -4.88 16.91
CA LYS A 4 11.93 -5.32 17.00
C LYS A 4 12.83 -4.57 16.01
N HIS A 5 12.36 -4.46 14.77
CA HIS A 5 13.07 -3.75 13.69
C HIS A 5 13.13 -2.24 13.95
N LEU A 6 12.01 -1.66 14.39
CA LEU A 6 11.93 -0.23 14.69
C LEU A 6 12.86 0.16 15.86
N ARG A 7 12.89 -0.65 16.92
CA ARG A 7 13.81 -0.46 18.04
C ARG A 7 15.27 -0.49 17.61
N LYS A 8 15.64 -1.43 16.73
CA LYS A 8 16.99 -1.51 16.17
C LYS A 8 17.35 -0.26 15.35
N ILE A 9 16.42 0.23 14.52
CA ILE A 9 16.63 1.46 13.72
C ILE A 9 16.80 2.68 14.63
N ALA A 10 15.98 2.82 15.68
CA ALA A 10 16.08 3.92 16.63
C ALA A 10 17.23 3.77 17.65
N GLY A 11 18.02 2.69 17.58
CA GLY A 11 19.07 2.40 18.55
C GLY A 11 18.56 2.22 19.99
N LYS A 12 17.29 1.82 20.17
CA LYS A 12 16.66 1.64 21.49
C LYS A 12 16.55 0.16 21.83
N THR A 13 16.93 -0.19 23.04
CA THR A 13 16.81 -1.52 23.62
C THR A 13 15.54 -1.64 24.48
N LYS A 14 15.32 -2.79 25.12
CA LYS A 14 14.23 -2.97 26.09
C LYS A 14 14.50 -2.22 27.41
N TRP A 15 15.78 -2.05 27.76
CA TRP A 15 16.25 -1.38 28.97
C TRP A 15 16.02 0.13 28.98
N ASP A 16 15.86 0.75 27.81
CA ASP A 16 15.55 2.18 27.72
C ASP A 16 14.11 2.51 28.15
N HIS A 17 13.26 1.49 28.36
CA HIS A 17 11.85 1.64 28.77
C HIS A 17 11.01 2.63 27.92
N VAL A 18 11.46 2.95 26.71
CA VAL A 18 10.76 3.87 25.80
C VAL A 18 9.49 3.23 25.26
N ARG A 19 8.38 3.97 25.29
CA ARG A 19 7.09 3.53 24.74
C ARG A 19 7.15 3.34 23.22
N ASN A 20 6.48 2.29 22.73
CA ASN A 20 6.43 2.00 21.29
C ASN A 20 5.84 3.15 20.46
N LYS A 21 4.87 3.91 20.99
CA LYS A 21 4.29 5.09 20.32
C LYS A 21 5.34 6.17 20.06
N THR A 22 6.24 6.39 21.01
CA THR A 22 7.35 7.36 20.88
C THR A 22 8.32 6.92 19.79
N ILE A 23 8.74 5.65 19.79
CA ILE A 23 9.65 5.09 18.78
C ILE A 23 9.04 5.16 17.38
N LYS A 24 7.74 4.85 17.24
CA LYS A 24 7.03 4.97 15.95
C LYS A 24 6.96 6.42 15.45
N LYS A 25 6.76 7.38 16.36
CA LYS A 25 6.73 8.81 16.04
C LYS A 25 8.11 9.32 15.63
N GLU A 26 9.15 8.92 16.36
CA GLU A 26 10.56 9.25 16.08
C GLU A 26 10.99 8.76 14.69
N ILE A 27 10.67 7.51 14.36
CA ILE A 27 10.98 6.92 13.05
C ILE A 27 10.09 7.49 11.93
N ARG A 28 9.10 8.33 12.26
CA ARG A 28 8.09 8.85 11.32
C ARG A 28 7.51 7.75 10.45
N GLN A 29 7.22 6.59 11.06
CA GLN A 29 6.72 5.45 10.31
C GLN A 29 5.35 5.82 9.72
N THR A 30 5.29 5.88 8.40
CA THR A 30 4.02 5.91 7.68
C THR A 30 3.26 4.61 7.94
N PRO A 31 1.94 4.68 8.23
CA PRO A 31 1.08 3.51 8.27
C PRO A 31 1.31 2.61 7.06
N ILE A 32 1.33 1.29 7.28
CA ILE A 32 1.60 0.34 6.20
C ILE A 32 0.57 0.45 5.06
N LEU A 33 -0.67 0.81 5.41
CA LEU A 33 -1.75 1.05 4.45
C LEU A 33 -1.43 2.23 3.53
N GLU A 34 -0.85 3.32 4.05
CA GLU A 34 -0.43 4.46 3.22
C GLU A 34 0.69 4.04 2.27
N ARG A 35 1.70 3.30 2.73
CA ARG A 35 2.75 2.77 1.84
C ARG A 35 2.21 1.87 0.74
N ILE A 36 1.21 1.04 1.05
CA ILE A 36 0.55 0.19 0.05
C ILE A 36 -0.19 1.06 -0.97
N LYS A 37 -0.91 2.10 -0.51
CA LYS A 37 -1.57 3.07 -1.39
C LYS A 37 -0.57 3.77 -2.31
N ASP A 38 0.52 4.30 -1.78
CA ASP A 38 1.57 4.97 -2.56
C ASP A 38 2.14 4.06 -3.65
N LYS A 39 2.40 2.80 -3.30
CA LYS A 39 2.90 1.80 -4.26
C LYS A 39 1.87 1.47 -5.34
N ASN A 40 0.60 1.35 -4.98
CA ASN A 40 -0.49 1.15 -5.94
C ASN A 40 -0.61 2.34 -6.91
N LEU A 41 -0.51 3.58 -6.41
CA LEU A 41 -0.54 4.79 -7.24
C LEU A 41 0.66 4.88 -8.18
N LEU A 42 1.87 4.60 -7.69
CA LEU A 42 3.07 4.55 -8.53
C LEU A 42 2.95 3.51 -9.65
N TRP A 43 2.42 2.32 -9.32
CA TRP A 43 2.18 1.26 -10.30
C TRP A 43 1.11 1.66 -11.31
N TYR A 44 0.01 2.24 -10.86
CA TYR A 44 -1.05 2.74 -11.74
C TYR A 44 -0.52 3.80 -12.71
N GLY A 45 0.19 4.81 -12.21
CA GLY A 45 0.80 5.83 -13.04
C GLY A 45 1.83 5.25 -14.01
N HIS A 46 2.59 4.23 -13.60
CA HIS A 46 3.49 3.50 -14.49
C HIS A 46 2.71 2.84 -15.64
N VAL A 47 1.63 2.11 -15.34
CA VAL A 47 0.78 1.46 -16.35
C VAL A 47 0.15 2.49 -17.30
N MET A 48 -0.35 3.61 -16.81
CA MET A 48 -0.96 4.65 -17.63
C MET A 48 0.03 5.29 -18.62
N ARG A 49 1.31 5.37 -18.25
CA ARG A 49 2.39 5.86 -19.14
C ARG A 49 2.91 4.81 -20.13
N MET A 50 2.50 3.55 -20.02
CA MET A 50 2.90 2.52 -20.99
C MET A 50 2.21 2.73 -22.35
N ASN A 51 2.81 2.15 -23.41
CA ASN A 51 2.17 2.09 -24.73
C ASN A 51 0.82 1.33 -24.65
N ASN A 52 -0.18 1.78 -25.41
CA ASN A 52 -1.53 1.23 -25.48
C ASN A 52 -1.55 -0.22 -25.98
N ASP A 53 -0.56 -0.64 -26.76
CA ASP A 53 -0.45 -2.02 -27.22
C ASP A 53 -0.15 -3.01 -26.10
N ARG A 54 0.35 -2.54 -24.94
CA ARG A 54 0.63 -3.39 -23.78
C ARG A 54 -0.68 -3.94 -23.21
N LEU A 55 -0.76 -5.27 -23.13
CA LEU A 55 -1.89 -5.99 -22.54
C LEU A 55 -2.28 -5.47 -21.15
N THR A 56 -1.29 -5.11 -20.32
CA THR A 56 -1.53 -4.55 -18.98
C THR A 56 -2.33 -3.25 -19.00
N LYS A 57 -2.07 -2.36 -19.97
CA LYS A 57 -2.79 -1.10 -20.12
C LYS A 57 -4.21 -1.34 -20.65
N ARG A 58 -4.34 -2.17 -21.68
CA ARG A 58 -5.65 -2.60 -22.21
C ARG A 58 -6.55 -3.22 -21.14
N ILE A 59 -6.05 -4.19 -20.37
CA ILE A 59 -6.83 -4.81 -19.29
C ILE A 59 -7.25 -3.79 -18.22
N MET A 60 -6.42 -2.78 -17.96
CA MET A 60 -6.72 -1.73 -16.98
C MET A 60 -7.87 -0.84 -17.46
N GLU A 61 -7.84 -0.43 -18.73
CA GLU A 61 -8.81 0.49 -19.34
C GLU A 61 -10.12 -0.20 -19.71
N GLU A 62 -10.05 -1.39 -20.30
CA GLU A 62 -11.22 -2.17 -20.73
C GLU A 62 -11.96 -2.82 -19.55
N GLY A 63 -11.25 -3.05 -18.44
CA GLY A 63 -11.76 -3.76 -17.29
C GLY A 63 -12.03 -5.25 -17.56
N LYS A 64 -12.03 -6.08 -16.51
CA LYS A 64 -12.29 -7.52 -16.67
C LYS A 64 -13.81 -7.79 -16.73
N PRO A 65 -14.32 -8.64 -17.65
CA PRO A 65 -15.73 -9.03 -17.68
C PRO A 65 -16.18 -9.55 -16.31
N ARG A 66 -17.31 -9.04 -15.86
CA ARG A 66 -17.74 -9.16 -14.46
C ARG A 66 -18.55 -10.43 -14.23
N ASN A 67 -17.87 -11.52 -13.87
CA ASN A 67 -18.54 -12.64 -13.21
C ASN A 67 -18.85 -12.25 -11.75
N ARG A 68 -20.10 -11.86 -11.48
CA ARG A 68 -20.54 -11.49 -10.13
C ARG A 68 -20.61 -12.74 -9.25
N LYS A 69 -19.73 -12.85 -8.25
CA LYS A 69 -19.95 -13.77 -7.12
C LYS A 69 -21.11 -13.26 -6.26
N ARG A 70 -21.91 -14.17 -5.72
CA ARG A 70 -23.00 -13.84 -4.77
C ARG A 70 -22.37 -13.33 -3.45
N GLY A 71 -22.89 -12.23 -2.90
CA GLY A 71 -22.38 -11.57 -1.69
C GLY A 71 -21.59 -10.27 -1.96
N ARG A 72 -21.12 -9.61 -0.88
CA ARG A 72 -20.37 -8.34 -0.99
C ARG A 72 -19.02 -8.57 -1.67
N PRO A 73 -18.72 -7.88 -2.79
CA PRO A 73 -17.40 -7.94 -3.41
C PRO A 73 -16.30 -7.50 -2.43
N ARG A 74 -15.15 -8.18 -2.48
CA ARG A 74 -13.94 -7.69 -1.79
C ARG A 74 -13.53 -6.36 -2.43
N ARG A 75 -13.03 -5.42 -1.60
CA ARG A 75 -12.38 -4.19 -2.10
C ARG A 75 -11.25 -4.58 -3.03
N LYS A 76 -11.27 -4.06 -4.26
CA LYS A 76 -10.17 -4.19 -5.21
C LYS A 76 -9.11 -3.14 -4.90
N TRP A 77 -7.91 -3.37 -5.41
CA TRP A 77 -6.83 -2.39 -5.33
C TRP A 77 -7.14 -1.11 -6.14
N LEU A 78 -7.89 -1.23 -7.25
CA LEU A 78 -8.40 -0.07 -8.02
C LEU A 78 -9.37 0.79 -7.19
N ASP A 79 -10.28 0.17 -6.44
CA ASP A 79 -11.19 0.90 -5.55
C ASP A 79 -10.43 1.74 -4.50
N GLN A 80 -9.19 1.37 -4.16
CA GLN A 80 -8.34 2.15 -3.24
C GLN A 80 -7.66 3.36 -3.89
N ILE A 81 -7.61 3.38 -5.22
CA ILE A 81 -7.09 4.51 -6.02
C ILE A 81 -8.21 5.52 -6.28
N GLU A 82 -9.44 5.05 -6.51
CA GLU A 82 -10.62 5.93 -6.70
C GLU A 82 -11.05 6.65 -5.43
N GLU A 83 -10.69 6.15 -4.24
CA GLU A 83 -10.99 6.75 -2.93
C GLU A 83 -10.09 7.97 -2.61
N HIS A 84 -9.36 8.50 -3.62
CA HIS A 84 -8.29 9.49 -3.47
C HIS A 84 -8.57 10.82 -4.18
#